data_AF-A0A158DAI1-F1
#
_entry.id   AF-A0A158DAI1-F1
#
_cell.length_a   1.000
_cell.length_b   1.000
_cell.length_c   1.000
_cell.angle_alpha   90.00
_cell.angle_beta   90.00
_cell.angle_gamma   90.00
#
_symmetry.space_group_name_H-M   'P 1'
#
loop_
_entity.id
_entity.type
_entity.pdbx_description
1 polymer ?
#
loop_
_entity_poly.entity_id
_entity_poly.type
_entity_poly.pdbx_seq_one_letter_code
_entity_poly.pdbx_strand_id
1 'polypeptide(L)'
;MQTPKLQFNTTRLGEGARTQAANRANQEDADLWRWFCLAYQEGRIRWCKSSQGWLVSVDHKHLATEQDFDVAIRQARSRLMAGKRYKPKVWD
;
A
#
# COMPACT_ATOMS: atom_id res chain seq x y z
N MET A 1 2.88 49.62 28.85
CA MET A 1 2.74 48.17 29.08
C MET A 1 2.42 47.52 27.75
N GLN A 2 3.35 46.77 27.16
CA GLN A 2 3.18 46.14 25.86
C GLN A 2 3.30 44.63 26.05
N THR A 3 2.22 43.90 25.84
CA THR A 3 2.18 42.44 25.96
C THR A 3 2.84 41.80 24.73
N PRO A 4 3.71 40.79 24.91
CA PRO A 4 4.32 40.10 23.78
C PRO A 4 3.29 39.20 23.08
N LYS A 5 3.16 39.35 21.76
CA LYS A 5 2.39 38.44 20.92
C LYS A 5 3.15 37.11 20.83
N LEU A 6 2.55 36.04 21.35
CA LEU A 6 2.99 34.66 21.11
C LEU A 6 2.91 34.38 19.60
N GLN A 7 4.05 34.44 18.92
CA GLN A 7 4.19 33.88 17.58
C GLN A 7 4.25 32.36 17.73
N PHE A 8 3.07 31.72 17.74
CA PHE A 8 2.97 30.27 17.71
C PHE A 8 3.55 29.75 16.39
N ASN A 9 4.64 28.99 16.50
CA ASN A 9 5.34 28.29 15.41
C ASN A 9 4.40 27.39 14.60
N THR A 10 3.68 27.95 13.62
CA THR A 10 2.78 27.19 12.75
C THR A 10 3.55 26.30 11.77
N THR A 11 4.80 26.65 11.47
CA THR A 11 5.66 25.96 10.49
C THR A 11 6.10 24.56 10.92
N ARG A 12 6.44 24.35 12.22
CA ARG A 12 6.94 23.05 12.72
C ARG A 12 5.87 21.95 12.78
N LEU A 13 4.60 22.31 12.95
CA LEU A 13 3.51 21.33 13.01
C LEU A 13 3.25 20.68 11.64
N GLY A 14 3.37 21.46 10.55
CA GLY A 14 3.23 20.96 9.18
C GLY A 14 4.37 20.04 8.74
N GLU A 15 5.60 20.35 9.16
CA GLU A 15 6.79 19.54 8.86
C GLU A 15 6.71 18.14 9.51
N GLY A 16 6.27 18.08 10.78
CA GLY A 16 6.06 16.82 11.48
C GLY A 16 4.95 15.95 10.86
N ALA A 17 3.83 16.56 10.44
CA ALA A 17 2.74 15.84 9.79
C ALA A 17 3.14 15.30 8.39
N ARG A 18 3.86 16.10 7.60
CA ARG A 18 4.37 15.69 6.28
C ARG A 18 5.39 14.56 6.39
N THR A 19 6.29 14.64 7.36
CA THR A 19 7.30 13.59 7.60
C THR A 19 6.64 12.28 8.00
N GLN A 20 5.64 12.33 8.89
CA GLN A 20 4.88 11.15 9.29
C GLN A 20 4.11 10.53 8.11
N ALA A 21 3.47 11.36 7.28
CA ALA A 21 2.77 10.89 6.08
C ALA A 21 3.72 10.21 5.09
N ALA A 22 4.90 10.79 4.85
CA ALA A 22 5.93 10.22 3.98
C ALA A 22 6.46 8.89 4.53
N ASN A 23 6.76 8.83 5.83
CA ASN A 23 7.22 7.60 6.48
C ASN A 23 6.19 6.48 6.40
N ARG A 24 4.90 6.83 6.58
CA ARG A 24 3.80 5.88 6.46
C ARG A 24 3.67 5.35 5.03
N ALA A 25 3.71 6.22 4.03
CA ALA A 25 3.65 5.81 2.63
C ALA A 25 4.83 4.87 2.27
N ASN A 26 6.05 5.21 2.70
CA ASN A 26 7.22 4.37 2.49
C ASN A 26 7.08 2.99 3.15
N GLN A 27 6.53 2.94 4.37
CA GLN A 27 6.28 1.67 5.06
C GLN A 27 5.23 0.83 4.32
N GLU A 28 4.12 1.44 3.89
CA GLU A 28 3.05 0.78 3.14
C GLU A 28 3.57 0.20 1.81
N ASP A 29 4.43 0.94 1.11
CA ASP A 29 5.08 0.52 -0.13
C ASP A 29 6.09 -0.60 0.09
N ALA A 30 6.91 -0.51 1.14
CA ALA A 30 7.83 -1.58 1.50
C ALA A 30 7.08 -2.88 1.82
N ASP A 31 5.97 -2.80 2.54
CA ASP A 31 5.16 -3.97 2.87
C ASP A 31 4.40 -4.53 1.66
N LEU A 32 3.97 -3.67 0.73
CA LEU A 32 3.41 -4.08 -0.55
C LEU A 32 4.45 -4.85 -1.37
N TRP A 33 5.67 -4.32 -1.46
CA TRP A 33 6.74 -4.92 -2.24
C TRP A 33 7.20 -6.27 -1.68
N ARG A 34 7.36 -6.37 -0.35
CA ARG A 34 7.68 -7.65 0.31
C ARG A 34 6.63 -8.72 0.01
N TRP A 35 5.35 -8.38 0.16
CA TRP A 35 4.26 -9.29 -0.15
C TRP A 35 4.25 -9.71 -1.63
N PHE A 36 4.42 -8.74 -2.55
CA PHE A 36 4.42 -9.01 -3.98
C PHE A 36 5.57 -9.96 -4.37
N CYS A 37 6.79 -9.67 -3.92
CA CYS A 37 7.96 -10.50 -4.19
C CYS A 37 7.76 -11.94 -3.70
N LEU A 38 7.23 -12.13 -2.49
CA LEU A 38 6.94 -13.46 -1.94
C LEU A 38 5.90 -14.20 -2.79
N ALA A 39 4.78 -13.53 -3.11
CA ALA A 39 3.73 -14.15 -3.91
C ALA A 39 4.22 -14.49 -5.33
N TYR A 40 5.12 -13.69 -5.90
CA TYR A 40 5.76 -13.93 -7.18
C TYR A 40 6.72 -15.13 -7.14
N GLN A 41 7.62 -15.16 -6.14
CA GLN A 41 8.57 -16.26 -5.94
C GLN A 41 7.87 -17.60 -5.70
N GLU A 42 6.74 -17.59 -4.99
CA GLU A 42 5.91 -18.78 -4.77
C GLU A 42 5.02 -19.13 -5.98
N GLY A 43 5.02 -18.34 -7.06
CA GLY A 43 4.19 -18.56 -8.25
C GLY A 43 2.69 -18.39 -8.02
N ARG A 44 2.30 -17.74 -6.92
CA ARG A 44 0.91 -17.62 -6.46
C ARG A 44 0.18 -16.47 -7.11
N ILE A 45 0.89 -15.39 -7.42
CA ILE A 45 0.34 -14.22 -8.10
C ILE A 45 0.50 -14.36 -9.62
N ARG A 46 -0.56 -13.99 -10.35
CA ARG A 46 -0.56 -13.85 -11.80
C ARG A 46 -1.19 -12.51 -12.17
N TRP A 47 -0.62 -11.85 -13.18
CA TRP A 47 -1.17 -10.61 -13.72
C TRP A 47 -1.13 -10.59 -15.24
N CYS A 48 -2.06 -9.85 -15.84
CA CYS A 48 -2.15 -9.69 -17.29
C CYS A 48 -2.67 -8.30 -17.64
N LYS A 49 -2.06 -7.65 -18.65
CA LYS A 49 -2.60 -6.42 -19.25
C LYS A 49 -3.62 -6.81 -20.32
N SER A 50 -4.84 -6.30 -20.19
CA SER A 50 -5.95 -6.52 -21.13
C SER A 50 -6.49 -5.19 -21.67
N SER A 51 -7.52 -5.27 -22.52
CA SER A 51 -8.31 -4.10 -22.95
C SER A 51 -9.11 -3.45 -21.81
N GLN A 52 -9.39 -4.17 -20.73
CA GLN A 52 -10.12 -3.69 -19.56
C GLN A 52 -9.20 -3.26 -18.41
N GLY A 53 -7.88 -3.18 -18.65
CA GLY A 53 -6.88 -2.86 -17.64
C GLY A 53 -6.08 -4.08 -17.18
N TRP A 54 -5.46 -3.96 -16.01
CA TRP A 54 -4.63 -4.97 -15.38
C TRP A 54 -5.47 -5.92 -14.53
N LEU A 55 -5.54 -7.17 -14.94
CA LEU A 55 -6.15 -8.24 -14.17
C LEU A 55 -5.10 -8.85 -13.25
N VAL A 56 -5.44 -9.00 -11.97
CA VAL A 56 -4.58 -9.61 -10.95
C VAL A 56 -5.33 -10.74 -10.26
N SER A 57 -4.68 -11.90 -10.20
CA SER A 57 -5.16 -13.08 -9.49
C SER A 57 -4.11 -13.60 -8.52
N VAL A 58 -4.53 -14.08 -7.36
CA VAL A 58 -3.65 -14.75 -6.38
C VAL A 58 -4.30 -16.06 -5.97
N ASP A 59 -3.53 -17.15 -5.91
CA ASP A 59 -4.02 -18.49 -5.56
C ASP A 59 -5.23 -18.91 -6.43
N HIS A 60 -5.14 -18.68 -7.74
CA HIS A 60 -6.19 -18.93 -8.73
C HIS A 60 -7.48 -18.12 -8.57
N LYS A 61 -7.54 -17.18 -7.62
CA LYS A 61 -8.69 -16.29 -7.43
C LYS A 61 -8.42 -14.93 -8.06
N HIS A 62 -9.32 -14.49 -8.94
CA HIS A 62 -9.31 -13.11 -9.43
C HIS A 62 -9.61 -12.14 -8.27
N LEU A 63 -8.80 -11.10 -8.14
CA LEU A 63 -8.92 -10.13 -7.05
C LEU A 63 -9.09 -8.71 -7.55
N ALA A 64 -8.47 -8.31 -8.66
CA ALA A 64 -8.61 -6.95 -9.15
C ALA A 64 -8.52 -6.83 -10.67
N THR A 65 -9.29 -5.88 -11.20
CA THR A 65 -9.15 -5.32 -12.54
C THR A 65 -9.12 -3.82 -12.38
N GLU A 66 -8.00 -3.18 -12.68
CA GLU A 66 -7.83 -1.72 -12.54
C GLU A 66 -7.01 -1.17 -13.71
N GLN A 67 -7.13 0.11 -14.03
CA GLN A 67 -6.46 0.69 -15.20
C GLN A 67 -4.94 0.77 -15.06
N ASP A 68 -4.46 0.99 -13.83
CA ASP A 68 -3.04 1.12 -13.50
C ASP A 68 -2.53 -0.12 -12.77
N PHE A 69 -1.29 -0.51 -13.07
CA PHE A 69 -0.69 -1.71 -12.51
C PHE A 69 -0.55 -1.61 -10.98
N ASP A 70 0.01 -0.51 -10.47
CA ASP A 70 0.18 -0.29 -9.02
C ASP A 70 -1.17 -0.36 -8.28
N VAL A 71 -2.20 0.30 -8.81
CA VAL A 71 -3.56 0.28 -8.26
C VAL A 71 -4.10 -1.15 -8.25
N ALA A 72 -3.95 -1.90 -9.34
CA ALA A 72 -4.40 -3.30 -9.42
C ALA A 72 -3.73 -4.18 -8.36
N ILE A 73 -2.42 -4.02 -8.14
CA ILE A 73 -1.66 -4.77 -7.14
C ILE A 73 -2.09 -4.41 -5.72
N ARG A 74 -2.26 -3.12 -5.40
CA ARG A 74 -2.76 -2.65 -4.09
C ARG A 74 -4.16 -3.18 -3.79
N GLN A 75 -5.06 -3.07 -4.77
CA GLN A 75 -6.44 -3.54 -4.62
C GLN A 75 -6.51 -5.07 -4.48
N ALA A 76 -5.68 -5.79 -5.21
CA ALA A 76 -5.58 -7.25 -5.06
C ALA A 76 -5.11 -7.63 -3.65
N ARG A 77 -4.05 -6.99 -3.12
CA ARG A 77 -3.57 -7.23 -1.75
C ARG A 77 -4.64 -6.94 -0.71
N SER A 78 -5.31 -5.79 -0.81
CA SER A 78 -6.39 -5.38 0.09
C SER A 78 -7.53 -6.40 0.12
N ARG A 79 -8.02 -6.81 -1.07
CA ARG A 79 -9.10 -7.81 -1.21
C ARG A 79 -8.69 -9.21 -0.76
N LEU A 80 -7.41 -9.57 -0.92
CA LEU A 80 -6.86 -10.82 -0.40
C LEU A 80 -6.88 -10.82 1.14
N MET A 81 -6.38 -9.75 1.77
CA MET A 81 -6.32 -9.61 3.23
C MET A 81 -7.71 -9.53 3.89
N ALA A 82 -8.67 -8.88 3.22
CA ALA A 82 -10.07 -8.88 3.66
C ALA A 82 -10.76 -10.26 3.51
N GLY A 83 -10.20 -11.14 2.69
CA GLY A 83 -10.71 -12.49 2.49
C GLY A 83 -10.45 -13.37 3.70
N LYS A 84 -11.49 -14.08 4.17
CA LYS A 84 -11.47 -14.98 5.36
C LYS A 84 -10.42 -16.10 5.34
N ARG A 85 -9.65 -16.29 4.26
CA ARG A 85 -8.69 -17.38 4.06
C ARG A 85 -7.23 -16.95 3.94
N TYR A 86 -6.92 -15.65 3.93
CA TYR A 86 -5.54 -15.22 3.85
C TYR A 86 -4.85 -15.36 5.21
N LYS A 87 -3.96 -16.35 5.33
CA LYS A 87 -2.98 -16.41 6.41
C LYS A 87 -1.67 -15.84 5.88
N PRO A 88 -1.28 -14.61 6.27
CA PRO A 88 0.03 -14.11 5.91
C PRO A 88 1.07 -15.09 6.44
N LYS A 89 2.04 -15.44 5.59
CA LYS A 89 3.17 -16.26 6.02
C LYS A 89 4.03 -15.38 6.93
N VAL A 90 4.00 -15.65 8.24
CA VAL A 90 4.88 -15.02 9.22
C VAL A 90 6.21 -15.76 9.17
N TRP A 91 7.30 -15.02 9.11
CA TRP A 91 8.64 -15.54 9.33
C TRP A 91 9.15 -14.95 10.65
N ASP A 92 9.79 -15.79 11.48
CA ASP A 92 10.62 -15.38 12.62
C ASP A 92 11.98 -14.86 12.14
#